data_AF-A0AAE0H960-F1
#
_entry.id   AF-A0AAE0H960-F1
#
_cell.length_a   1.000
_cell.length_b   1.000
_cell.length_c   1.000
_cell.angle_alpha   90.00
_cell.angle_beta   90.00
_cell.angle_gamma   90.00
#
_symmetry.space_group_name_H-M   'P 1'
#
loop_
_entity.id
_entity.type
_entity.pdbx_description
1 polymer ?
#
loop_
_entity_poly.entity_id
_entity_poly.type
_entity_poly.pdbx_seq_one_letter_code
_entity_poly.pdbx_strand_id
1 'polypeptide(L)'
;MEEESSASVHAKEVTRLWRSWRTIHEMVQDRGYELAEDEVKISLDRFRLEYTNDDGSPNRSKMQFSARPSESMIKKFTPPPTPSNPDPAPECGTIWIEFCPEKASIGINVMKKFVEHCDGNNFKAGILVTAVALSAQARKVMTVTSQYTLIECFLEEDLLVNITHHELVPKHVLLSREEKIALLKRYRLKETQLPRILSKDPIARYLGLKKGQVVKIIRTSETAGRYASYRLCV
;
A
#
# COMPACT_ATOMS: atom_id res chain seq x y z
N MET A 1 -27.79 -13.32 27.39
CA MET A 1 -27.89 -13.91 26.03
C MET A 1 -27.57 -12.87 24.93
N GLU A 2 -28.09 -11.63 25.02
CA GLU A 2 -27.72 -10.56 24.06
C GLU A 2 -26.26 -10.07 24.24
N GLU A 3 -25.78 -9.89 25.47
CA GLU A 3 -24.38 -9.48 25.73
C GLU A 3 -23.32 -10.52 25.29
N GLU A 4 -23.60 -11.81 25.45
CA GLU A 4 -22.71 -12.88 24.95
C GLU A 4 -22.64 -12.89 23.42
N SER A 5 -23.74 -12.50 22.76
CA SER A 5 -23.79 -12.41 21.30
C SER A 5 -23.00 -11.20 20.77
N SER A 6 -23.07 -10.05 21.45
CA SER A 6 -22.35 -8.83 21.04
C SER A 6 -20.84 -8.98 21.28
N ALA A 7 -20.44 -9.56 22.42
CA ALA A 7 -19.03 -9.83 22.71
C ALA A 7 -18.40 -10.78 21.67
N SER A 8 -19.14 -11.81 21.23
CA SER A 8 -18.71 -12.73 20.17
C SER A 8 -18.56 -12.03 18.81
N VAL A 9 -19.45 -11.09 18.48
CA VAL A 9 -19.36 -10.27 17.26
C VAL A 9 -18.15 -9.34 17.31
N HIS A 10 -17.95 -8.63 18.41
CA HIS A 10 -16.80 -7.73 18.60
C HIS A 10 -15.48 -8.49 18.50
N ALA A 11 -15.37 -9.66 19.14
CA ALA A 11 -14.15 -10.49 19.08
C ALA A 11 -13.80 -10.94 17.65
N LYS A 12 -14.81 -11.30 16.84
CA LYS A 12 -14.62 -11.65 15.42
C LYS A 12 -14.18 -10.44 14.60
N GLU A 13 -14.79 -9.28 14.84
CA GLU A 13 -14.43 -8.04 14.15
C GLU A 13 -12.99 -7.61 14.46
N VAL A 14 -12.60 -7.62 15.74
CA VAL A 14 -11.24 -7.29 16.18
C VAL A 14 -10.21 -8.22 15.54
N THR A 15 -10.51 -9.52 15.46
CA THR A 15 -9.60 -10.49 14.83
C THR A 15 -9.43 -10.21 13.33
N ARG A 16 -10.50 -9.82 12.63
CA ARG A 16 -10.43 -9.43 11.21
C ARG A 16 -9.59 -8.17 11.03
N LEU A 17 -9.85 -7.13 11.83
CA LEU A 17 -9.10 -5.88 11.78
C LEU A 17 -7.62 -6.07 12.12
N TRP A 18 -7.29 -6.91 13.09
CA TRP A 18 -5.91 -7.26 13.40
C TRP A 18 -5.18 -7.89 12.20
N ARG A 19 -5.85 -8.75 11.43
CA ARG A 19 -5.26 -9.31 10.20
C ARG A 19 -5.05 -8.23 9.13
N SER A 20 -6.06 -7.40 8.89
CA SER A 20 -5.95 -6.29 7.93
C SER A 20 -4.87 -5.29 8.33
N TRP A 21 -4.75 -4.98 9.63
CA TRP A 21 -3.69 -4.15 10.22
C TRP A 21 -2.30 -4.70 9.89
N ARG A 22 -2.08 -5.99 10.17
CA ARG A 22 -0.80 -6.65 9.90
C ARG A 22 -0.44 -6.63 8.42
N THR A 23 -1.38 -6.97 7.54
CA THR A 23 -1.16 -6.93 6.09
C THR A 23 -0.81 -5.52 5.61
N ILE A 24 -1.44 -4.47 6.16
CA ILE A 24 -1.12 -3.08 5.82
C ILE A 24 0.27 -2.68 6.31
N HIS A 25 0.67 -3.10 7.51
CA HIS A 25 2.01 -2.82 8.03
C HIS A 25 3.09 -3.53 7.21
N GLU A 26 2.88 -4.80 6.89
CA GLU A 26 3.73 -5.58 5.98
C GLU A 26 3.81 -4.91 4.59
N MET A 27 2.68 -4.45 4.04
CA MET A 27 2.63 -3.75 2.75
C MET A 27 3.38 -2.43 2.76
N VAL A 28 3.23 -1.62 3.81
CA VAL A 28 3.93 -0.33 3.97
C VAL A 28 5.43 -0.59 4.10
N GLN A 29 5.85 -1.60 4.87
CA GLN A 29 7.25 -2.00 4.96
C GLN A 29 7.81 -2.49 3.60
N ASP A 30 7.08 -3.34 2.88
CA ASP A 30 7.49 -3.86 1.57
C ASP A 30 7.61 -2.76 0.49
N ARG A 31 6.85 -1.67 0.63
CA ARG A 31 6.97 -0.47 -0.22
C ARG A 31 8.25 0.33 0.07
N GLY A 32 8.95 0.05 1.16
CA GLY A 32 10.21 0.68 1.54
C GLY A 32 10.09 1.78 2.60
N TYR A 33 8.95 1.87 3.29
CA TYR A 33 8.78 2.75 4.43
C TYR A 33 9.34 2.13 5.72
N GLU A 34 9.73 2.99 6.65
CA GLU A 34 10.26 2.58 7.94
C GLU A 34 9.12 2.37 8.94
N LEU A 35 9.05 1.15 9.47
CA LEU A 35 8.14 0.74 10.54
C LEU A 35 8.91 -0.13 11.54
N ALA A 36 8.53 -0.04 12.81
CA ALA A 36 9.15 -0.86 13.84
C ALA A 36 8.69 -2.32 13.72
N GLU A 37 9.58 -3.27 14.01
CA GLU A 37 9.27 -4.69 13.85
C GLU A 37 8.12 -5.15 14.77
N ASP A 38 8.02 -4.55 15.95
CA ASP A 38 6.97 -4.86 16.93
C ASP A 38 5.59 -4.32 16.52
N GLU A 39 5.53 -3.24 15.73
CA GLU A 39 4.29 -2.75 15.10
C GLU A 39 3.81 -3.72 14.01
N VAL A 40 4.74 -4.21 13.17
CA VAL A 40 4.43 -5.15 12.08
C VAL A 40 4.01 -6.52 12.63
N LYS A 41 4.68 -7.00 13.68
CA LYS A 41 4.46 -8.32 14.29
C LYS A 41 3.60 -8.28 15.56
N ILE A 42 2.76 -7.26 15.70
CA ILE A 42 1.87 -7.10 16.87
C ILE A 42 1.03 -8.36 17.12
N SER A 43 1.02 -8.82 18.38
CA SER A 43 0.18 -9.95 18.80
C SER A 43 -1.30 -9.54 18.88
N LEU A 44 -2.21 -10.51 18.72
CA LEU A 44 -3.64 -10.24 18.82
C LEU A 44 -4.03 -9.68 20.21
N ASP A 45 -3.36 -10.14 21.27
CA ASP A 45 -3.64 -9.69 22.64
C ASP A 45 -3.18 -8.26 22.87
N ARG A 46 -1.99 -7.89 22.36
CA ARG A 46 -1.51 -6.50 22.39
C ARG A 46 -2.42 -5.60 21.56
N PHE A 47 -2.82 -6.05 20.37
CA PHE A 47 -3.73 -5.31 19.51
C PHE A 47 -5.09 -5.05 20.18
N ARG A 48 -5.65 -6.05 20.89
CA ARG A 48 -6.86 -5.87 21.69
C ARG A 48 -6.67 -4.78 22.73
N LEU A 49 -5.62 -4.87 23.54
CA LEU A 49 -5.35 -3.91 24.61
C LEU A 49 -5.22 -2.47 24.10
N GLU A 50 -4.58 -2.26 22.96
CA GLU A 50 -4.28 -0.92 22.44
C GLU A 50 -5.42 -0.31 21.60
N TYR A 51 -6.14 -1.15 20.83
CA TYR A 51 -7.07 -0.70 19.78
C TYR A 51 -8.54 -1.08 20.01
N THR A 52 -8.93 -1.59 21.18
CA THR A 52 -10.35 -1.72 21.56
C THR A 52 -10.77 -0.68 22.58
N ASN A 53 -12.08 -0.43 22.65
CA ASN A 53 -12.71 0.30 23.75
C ASN A 53 -12.97 -0.65 24.94
N ASP A 54 -13.43 -0.10 26.06
CA ASP A 54 -13.71 -0.87 27.28
C ASP A 54 -14.82 -1.93 27.09
N ASP A 55 -15.69 -1.74 26.10
CA ASP A 55 -16.75 -2.67 25.70
C ASP A 55 -16.27 -3.77 24.72
N GLY A 56 -14.96 -3.82 24.44
CA GLY A 56 -14.34 -4.74 23.50
C GLY A 56 -14.57 -4.43 22.02
N SER A 57 -15.28 -3.35 21.68
CA SER A 57 -15.45 -2.91 20.30
C SER A 57 -14.14 -2.32 19.73
N PRO A 58 -13.84 -2.51 18.43
CA PRO A 58 -12.63 -1.95 17.83
C PRO A 58 -12.71 -0.43 17.64
N ASN A 59 -11.64 0.27 18.00
CA ASN A 59 -11.48 1.70 17.84
C ASN A 59 -10.60 2.03 16.62
N ARG A 60 -11.23 2.19 15.46
CA ARG A 60 -10.54 2.49 14.19
C ARG A 60 -9.82 3.84 14.18
N SER A 61 -10.29 4.82 14.95
CA SER A 61 -9.64 6.13 15.05
C SER A 61 -8.26 6.06 15.72
N LYS A 62 -8.02 5.06 16.57
CA LYS A 62 -6.67 4.79 17.13
C LYS A 62 -5.75 4.09 16.14
N MET A 63 -6.29 3.48 15.08
CA MET A 63 -5.55 2.70 14.08
C MET A 63 -4.98 3.57 12.94
N GLN A 64 -4.90 4.89 13.11
CA GLN A 64 -4.27 5.76 12.13
C GLN A 64 -2.77 5.90 12.42
N PHE A 65 -1.94 5.87 11.39
CA PHE A 65 -0.50 6.03 11.55
C PHE A 65 0.14 6.62 10.30
N SER A 66 1.38 7.07 10.45
CA SER A 66 2.19 7.58 9.34
C SER A 66 3.53 6.89 9.30
N ALA A 67 4.12 6.76 8.12
CA ALA A 67 5.45 6.20 7.96
C ALA A 67 6.33 7.08 7.07
N ARG A 68 7.63 7.12 7.38
CA ARG A 68 8.63 7.86 6.61
C ARG A 68 9.29 6.93 5.60
N PRO A 69 9.65 7.40 4.40
CA PRO A 69 10.38 6.58 3.44
C PRO A 69 11.79 6.31 3.96
N SER A 70 12.28 5.09 3.79
CA SER A 70 13.69 4.78 4.10
C SER A 70 14.65 5.49 3.15
N GLU A 71 15.92 5.63 3.54
CA GLU A 71 16.97 6.18 2.66
C GLU A 71 17.07 5.42 1.33
N SER A 72 16.90 4.10 1.38
CA SER A 72 16.91 3.24 0.19
C SER A 72 15.74 3.53 -0.76
N MET A 73 14.57 3.84 -0.20
CA MET A 73 13.39 4.25 -0.96
C MET A 73 13.60 5.64 -1.56
N ILE A 74 14.06 6.60 -0.77
CA ILE A 74 14.37 7.96 -1.24
C ILE A 74 15.29 7.89 -2.45
N LYS A 75 16.44 7.22 -2.33
CA LYS A 75 17.40 7.06 -3.43
C LYS A 75 16.76 6.46 -4.69
N LYS A 76 15.88 5.48 -4.53
CA LYS A 76 15.24 4.77 -5.65
C LYS A 76 14.19 5.60 -6.38
N PHE A 77 13.50 6.46 -5.65
CA PHE A 77 12.44 7.34 -6.17
C PHE A 77 12.94 8.76 -6.48
N THR A 78 14.20 9.09 -6.20
CA THR A 78 14.86 10.28 -6.71
C THR A 78 15.19 10.12 -8.20
N PRO A 79 14.70 11.01 -9.07
CA PRO A 79 15.10 11.03 -10.47
C PRO A 79 16.61 11.24 -10.63
N PRO A 80 17.24 10.74 -11.72
CA PRO A 80 18.63 11.08 -11.99
C PRO A 80 18.75 12.60 -12.27
N PRO A 81 19.86 13.24 -11.85
CA PRO A 81 20.08 14.66 -12.09
C PRO A 81 20.20 14.94 -13.59
N THR A 82 19.68 16.09 -14.02
CA THR A 82 19.72 16.55 -15.41
C THR A 82 20.33 17.95 -15.46
N PRO A 83 20.85 18.42 -16.62
CA PRO A 83 21.35 19.79 -16.74
C PRO A 83 20.33 20.86 -16.32
N SER A 84 19.03 20.60 -16.55
CA SER A 84 17.94 21.49 -16.18
C SER A 84 17.48 21.35 -14.72
N ASN A 85 17.85 20.26 -14.04
CA ASN A 85 17.52 19.99 -12.65
C ASN A 85 18.66 19.18 -12.00
N PRO A 86 19.71 19.85 -11.49
CA PRO A 86 20.91 19.19 -10.97
C PRO A 86 20.69 18.53 -9.60
N ASP A 87 19.67 18.93 -8.83
CA ASP A 87 19.34 18.36 -7.52
C ASP A 87 17.83 18.03 -7.43
N PRO A 88 17.39 16.94 -8.07
CA PRO A 88 15.99 16.59 -8.12
C PRO A 88 15.49 16.08 -6.76
N ALA A 89 14.35 16.61 -6.30
CA ALA A 89 13.68 16.11 -5.12
C ALA A 89 13.13 14.67 -5.34
N PRO A 90 13.09 13.83 -4.29
CA PRO A 90 12.46 12.51 -4.36
C PRO A 90 10.97 12.63 -4.69
N GLU A 91 10.48 11.73 -5.53
CA GLU A 91 9.05 11.64 -5.86
C GLU A 91 8.24 10.92 -4.77
N CYS A 92 8.91 10.34 -3.78
CA CYS A 92 8.30 9.77 -2.58
C CYS A 92 8.38 10.74 -1.40
N GLY A 93 7.49 10.57 -0.42
CA GLY A 93 7.52 11.30 0.84
C GLY A 93 6.83 10.47 1.92
N THR A 94 6.40 11.12 2.99
CA THR A 94 5.66 10.46 4.07
C THR A 94 4.32 9.94 3.58
N ILE A 95 3.91 8.79 4.12
CA ILE A 95 2.61 8.16 3.86
C ILE A 95 1.72 8.25 5.09
N TRP A 96 0.43 8.52 4.87
CA TRP A 96 -0.62 8.47 5.88
C TRP A 96 -1.51 7.25 5.68
N ILE A 97 -1.86 6.56 6.76
CA ILE A 97 -2.75 5.41 6.73
C ILE A 97 -3.88 5.65 7.72
N GLU A 98 -5.12 5.47 7.24
CA GLU A 98 -6.33 5.64 8.06
C GLU A 98 -7.29 4.47 7.87
N PHE A 99 -7.80 3.93 8.98
CA PHE A 99 -8.92 3.00 8.99
C PHE A 99 -10.21 3.79 9.17
N CYS A 100 -11.05 3.79 8.13
CA CYS A 100 -12.26 4.60 8.14
C CYS A 100 -13.27 4.07 9.18
N PRO A 101 -13.74 4.91 10.13
CA PRO A 101 -14.73 4.50 11.12
C PRO A 101 -16.12 4.25 10.51
N GLU A 102 -16.42 4.85 9.35
CA GLU A 102 -17.71 4.69 8.68
C GLU A 102 -17.84 3.32 8.02
N LYS A 103 -18.84 2.53 8.46
CA LYS A 103 -19.07 1.16 7.96
C LYS A 103 -20.17 1.06 6.89
N ALA A 104 -21.05 2.05 6.77
CA ALA A 104 -22.26 1.93 5.95
C ALA A 104 -22.06 2.34 4.48
N SER A 105 -21.38 3.47 4.24
CA SER A 105 -21.13 3.99 2.90
C SER A 105 -20.02 5.01 2.96
N ILE A 106 -19.09 4.98 1.99
CA ILE A 106 -18.01 5.95 1.89
C ILE A 106 -18.33 6.96 0.79
N GLY A 107 -18.88 8.09 1.23
CA GLY A 107 -19.28 9.20 0.38
C GLY A 107 -18.12 10.12 -0.02
N ILE A 108 -18.45 11.13 -0.83
CA ILE A 108 -17.49 12.13 -1.30
C ILE A 108 -16.89 12.96 -0.15
N ASN A 109 -17.66 13.25 0.90
CA ASN A 109 -17.23 14.09 2.02
C ASN A 109 -16.14 13.42 2.85
N VAL A 110 -16.23 12.12 3.07
CA VAL A 110 -15.20 11.34 3.78
C VAL A 110 -13.87 11.42 3.01
N MET A 111 -13.93 11.17 1.70
CA MET A 111 -12.74 11.23 0.85
C MET A 111 -12.14 12.64 0.81
N LYS A 112 -12.96 13.69 0.75
CA LYS A 112 -12.46 15.08 0.77
C LYS A 112 -11.74 15.40 2.09
N LYS A 113 -12.33 15.04 3.23
CA LYS A 113 -11.69 15.22 4.55
C LYS A 113 -10.36 14.49 4.63
N PHE A 114 -10.29 13.26 4.11
CA PHE A 114 -9.06 12.49 4.06
C PHE A 114 -7.98 13.17 3.20
N VAL A 115 -8.35 13.66 2.01
CA VAL A 115 -7.44 14.40 1.12
C VAL A 115 -6.96 15.70 1.76
N GLU A 116 -7.86 16.48 2.35
CA GLU A 116 -7.55 17.72 3.06
C GLU A 116 -6.57 17.46 4.22
N HIS A 117 -6.76 16.36 4.95
CA HIS A 117 -5.83 15.94 5.99
C HIS A 117 -4.45 15.58 5.42
N CYS A 118 -4.42 14.84 4.30
CA CYS A 118 -3.17 14.48 3.63
C CYS A 118 -2.39 15.72 3.18
N ASP A 119 -3.09 16.66 2.54
CA ASP A 119 -2.51 17.88 2.00
C ASP A 119 -2.06 18.84 3.11
N GLY A 120 -2.88 19.01 4.15
CA GLY A 120 -2.59 19.88 5.29
C GLY A 120 -1.36 19.45 6.10
N ASN A 121 -1.04 18.15 6.10
CA ASN A 121 0.14 17.59 6.75
C ASN A 121 1.28 17.26 5.76
N ASN A 122 1.14 17.62 4.48
CA ASN A 122 2.13 17.40 3.43
C ASN A 122 2.53 15.92 3.23
N PHE A 123 1.57 15.00 3.37
CA PHE A 123 1.76 13.60 3.04
C PHE A 123 1.75 13.41 1.51
N LYS A 124 2.75 12.71 0.96
CA LYS A 124 2.83 12.44 -0.50
C LYS A 124 1.98 11.25 -0.93
N ALA A 125 1.63 10.38 0.01
CA ALA A 125 0.75 9.25 -0.22
C ALA A 125 -0.22 9.07 0.96
N GLY A 126 -1.40 8.53 0.66
CA GLY A 126 -2.43 8.21 1.63
C GLY A 126 -3.07 6.86 1.30
N ILE A 127 -3.25 6.00 2.31
CA ILE A 127 -4.01 4.76 2.21
C ILE A 127 -5.24 4.85 3.11
N LEU A 128 -6.42 4.76 2.51
CA LEU A 128 -7.68 4.67 3.23
C LEU A 128 -8.19 3.23 3.23
N VAL A 129 -8.26 2.61 4.40
CA VAL A 129 -8.84 1.27 4.59
C VAL A 129 -10.33 1.42 4.91
N THR A 130 -11.20 0.76 4.14
CA THR A 130 -12.65 0.90 4.28
C THR A 130 -13.35 -0.45 4.44
N ALA A 131 -14.42 -0.49 5.23
CA ALA A 131 -15.24 -1.70 5.37
C ALA A 131 -16.12 -1.98 4.14
N VAL A 132 -16.46 -0.94 3.37
CA VAL A 132 -17.32 -1.02 2.18
C VAL A 132 -16.71 -0.28 1.00
N ALA A 133 -17.16 -0.64 -0.21
CA ALA A 133 -16.70 -0.02 -1.44
C ALA A 133 -17.04 1.47 -1.49
N LEU A 134 -16.12 2.25 -2.06
CA LEU A 134 -16.31 3.68 -2.29
C LEU A 134 -17.52 3.97 -3.19
N SER A 135 -18.19 5.09 -2.98
CA SER A 135 -19.13 5.63 -3.97
C SER A 135 -18.41 6.04 -5.27
N ALA A 136 -19.14 6.08 -6.39
CA ALA A 136 -18.57 6.51 -7.68
C ALA A 136 -18.01 7.95 -7.63
N GLN A 137 -18.63 8.81 -6.82
CA GLN A 137 -18.18 10.18 -6.60
C GLN A 137 -16.87 10.23 -5.79
N ALA A 138 -16.75 9.42 -4.73
CA ALA A 138 -15.51 9.31 -3.96
C ALA A 138 -14.33 8.81 -4.82
N ARG A 139 -14.57 7.83 -5.71
CA ARG A 139 -13.55 7.37 -6.67
C ARG A 139 -13.07 8.47 -7.63
N LYS A 140 -13.97 9.37 -8.05
CA LYS A 140 -13.57 10.51 -8.92
C LYS A 140 -12.62 11.46 -8.19
N VAL A 141 -12.84 11.70 -6.89
CA VAL A 141 -11.93 12.54 -6.08
C VAL A 141 -10.52 11.96 -6.07
N MET A 142 -10.36 10.64 -5.83
CA MET A 142 -9.04 9.99 -5.85
C MET A 142 -8.30 10.21 -7.17
N THR A 143 -8.98 10.06 -8.31
CA THR A 143 -8.37 10.27 -9.64
C THR A 143 -7.90 11.71 -9.83
N VAL A 144 -8.69 12.70 -9.38
CA VAL A 144 -8.33 14.11 -9.48
C VAL A 144 -7.15 14.45 -8.57
N THR A 145 -7.17 13.95 -7.34
CA THR A 145 -6.14 14.20 -6.32
C THR A 145 -4.78 13.54 -6.64
N SER A 146 -4.78 12.46 -7.44
CA SER A 146 -3.59 11.69 -7.80
C SER A 146 -2.46 12.48 -8.48
N GLN A 147 -2.73 13.71 -8.92
CA GLN A 147 -1.74 14.61 -9.53
C GLN A 147 -0.71 15.14 -8.52
N TYR A 148 -1.11 15.31 -7.26
CA TYR A 148 -0.28 15.92 -6.22
C TYR A 148 -0.07 14.99 -5.01
N THR A 149 -1.10 14.25 -4.61
CA THR A 149 -1.06 13.29 -3.50
C THR A 149 -1.57 11.94 -3.97
N LEU A 150 -0.77 10.88 -3.79
CA LEU A 150 -1.18 9.53 -4.20
C LEU A 150 -2.16 8.94 -3.18
N ILE A 151 -3.44 8.87 -3.54
CA ILE A 151 -4.47 8.29 -2.67
C ILE A 151 -4.85 6.90 -3.16
N GLU A 152 -4.74 5.91 -2.27
CA GLU A 152 -5.15 4.53 -2.49
C GLU A 152 -6.23 4.13 -1.49
N CYS A 153 -7.11 3.23 -1.90
CA CYS A 153 -8.14 2.68 -1.03
C CYS A 153 -8.14 1.16 -1.10
N PHE A 154 -8.24 0.53 0.06
CA PHE A 154 -8.31 -0.93 0.21
C PHE A 154 -9.53 -1.30 1.04
N LEU A 155 -10.18 -2.40 0.65
CA LEU A 155 -11.23 -2.97 1.47
C LEU A 155 -10.61 -3.78 2.60
N GLU A 156 -11.18 -3.71 3.80
CA GLU A 156 -10.75 -4.51 4.95
C GLU A 156 -10.70 -6.01 4.61
N GLU A 157 -11.67 -6.49 3.79
CA GLU A 157 -11.77 -7.89 3.37
C GLU A 157 -10.64 -8.33 2.42
N ASP A 158 -10.14 -7.44 1.57
CA ASP A 158 -9.03 -7.72 0.65
C ASP A 158 -7.69 -7.88 1.41
N LEU A 159 -7.62 -7.36 2.64
CA LEU A 159 -6.41 -7.30 3.46
C LEU A 159 -6.34 -8.40 4.52
N LEU A 160 -7.33 -9.28 4.61
CA LEU A 160 -7.36 -10.33 5.65
C LEU A 160 -6.21 -11.33 5.53
N VAL A 161 -5.62 -11.46 4.34
CA VAL A 161 -4.49 -12.34 4.04
C VAL A 161 -3.53 -11.59 3.14
N ASN A 162 -2.26 -11.54 3.53
CA ASN A 162 -1.22 -10.99 2.66
C ASN A 162 -0.96 -11.95 1.49
N ILE A 163 -1.39 -11.55 0.29
CA ILE A 163 -1.25 -12.35 -0.94
C ILE A 163 0.21 -12.58 -1.35
N THR A 164 1.16 -11.76 -0.89
CA THR A 164 2.59 -11.91 -1.24
C THR A 164 3.23 -13.11 -0.55
N HIS A 165 2.64 -13.60 0.55
CA HIS A 165 3.10 -14.79 1.27
C HIS A 165 2.68 -16.11 0.62
N HIS A 166 1.83 -16.05 -0.41
CA HIS A 166 1.35 -17.25 -1.09
C HIS A 166 2.48 -17.88 -1.93
N GLU A 167 2.61 -19.20 -1.89
CA GLU A 167 3.69 -19.95 -2.56
C GLU A 167 3.78 -19.67 -4.08
N LEU A 168 2.63 -19.59 -4.75
CA LEU A 168 2.53 -19.28 -6.19
C LEU A 168 2.84 -17.82 -6.54
N VAL A 169 3.01 -16.94 -5.56
CA VAL A 169 3.30 -15.52 -5.78
C VAL A 169 4.81 -15.29 -5.63
N PRO A 170 5.55 -15.08 -6.74
CA PRO A 170 6.99 -14.84 -6.66
C PRO A 170 7.30 -13.45 -6.09
N LYS A 171 8.56 -13.23 -5.71
CA LYS A 171 8.99 -11.92 -5.20
C LYS A 171 9.02 -10.88 -6.31
N HIS A 172 8.32 -9.77 -6.09
CA HIS A 172 8.26 -8.61 -6.99
C HIS A 172 9.08 -7.46 -6.40
N VAL A 173 9.99 -6.92 -7.20
CA VAL A 173 10.87 -5.82 -6.80
C VAL A 173 10.76 -4.71 -7.83
N LEU A 174 10.28 -3.53 -7.42
CA LEU A 174 10.25 -2.35 -8.27
C LEU A 174 11.68 -2.02 -8.76
N LEU A 175 11.84 -1.54 -9.98
CA LEU A 175 13.12 -1.02 -10.47
C LEU A 175 13.16 0.51 -10.36
N SER A 176 14.33 1.06 -10.05
CA SER A 176 14.61 2.49 -10.17
C SER A 176 14.59 2.94 -11.64
N ARG A 177 14.56 4.25 -11.89
CA ARG A 177 14.65 4.79 -13.26
C ARG A 177 15.96 4.40 -13.93
N GLU A 178 17.07 4.44 -13.20
CA GLU A 178 18.39 4.04 -13.69
C GLU A 178 18.44 2.54 -14.03
N GLU A 179 17.89 1.69 -13.14
CA GLU A 179 17.82 0.25 -13.37
C GLU A 179 16.95 -0.09 -14.58
N LYS A 180 15.83 0.62 -14.77
CA LYS A 180 14.97 0.49 -15.94
C LYS A 180 15.72 0.87 -17.22
N ILE A 181 16.44 1.99 -17.24
CA ILE A 181 17.23 2.43 -18.40
C ILE A 181 18.32 1.40 -18.71
N ALA A 182 19.04 0.92 -17.69
CA ALA A 182 20.07 -0.09 -17.84
C ALA A 182 19.51 -1.41 -18.39
N LEU A 183 18.33 -1.83 -17.92
CA LEU A 183 17.63 -3.02 -18.41
C LEU A 183 17.31 -2.90 -19.90
N LEU A 184 16.65 -1.81 -20.30
CA LEU A 184 16.26 -1.58 -21.70
C LEU A 184 17.48 -1.50 -22.62
N LYS A 185 18.56 -0.84 -22.18
CA LYS A 185 19.83 -0.77 -22.91
C LYS A 185 20.49 -2.15 -23.06
N ARG A 186 20.55 -2.93 -21.98
CA ARG A 186 21.17 -4.27 -21.97
C ARG A 186 20.49 -5.22 -22.95
N TYR A 187 19.16 -5.22 -22.98
CA TYR A 187 18.39 -6.11 -23.86
C TYR A 187 18.04 -5.47 -25.21
N ARG A 188 18.41 -4.21 -25.45
CA ARG A 188 18.08 -3.42 -26.64
C ARG A 188 16.57 -3.43 -26.94
N LEU A 189 15.76 -3.22 -25.90
CA LEU A 189 14.30 -3.23 -25.97
C LEU A 189 13.73 -1.82 -25.82
N LYS A 190 12.59 -1.58 -26.48
CA LYS A 190 11.67 -0.48 -26.16
C LYS A 190 10.76 -0.88 -25.02
N GLU A 191 10.29 0.09 -24.25
CA GLU A 191 9.38 -0.15 -23.11
C GLU A 191 8.13 -0.95 -23.52
N THR A 192 7.58 -0.64 -24.70
CA THR A 192 6.38 -1.28 -25.24
C THR A 192 6.53 -2.78 -25.53
N GLN A 193 7.76 -3.28 -25.61
CA GLN A 193 8.08 -4.68 -25.86
C GLN A 193 8.18 -5.51 -24.57
N LEU A 194 8.18 -4.86 -23.40
CA LEU A 194 8.15 -5.59 -22.13
C LEU A 194 6.76 -6.23 -21.92
N PRO A 195 6.71 -7.46 -21.36
CA PRO A 195 5.46 -8.03 -20.88
C PRO A 195 4.77 -7.08 -19.90
N ARG A 196 3.43 -7.09 -19.88
CA ARG A 196 2.65 -6.09 -19.13
C ARG A 196 2.10 -6.66 -17.83
N ILE A 197 1.94 -5.80 -16.83
CA ILE A 197 1.16 -6.01 -15.62
C ILE A 197 0.15 -4.86 -15.52
N LEU A 198 -1.11 -5.18 -15.24
CA LEU A 198 -2.15 -4.14 -15.13
C LEU A 198 -1.99 -3.38 -13.82
N SER A 199 -2.25 -2.07 -13.83
CA SER A 199 -2.30 -1.28 -12.59
C SER A 199 -3.33 -1.81 -11.57
N LYS A 200 -4.34 -2.57 -12.03
CA LYS A 200 -5.36 -3.21 -11.20
C LYS A 200 -4.96 -4.60 -10.68
N ASP A 201 -3.83 -5.14 -11.13
CA ASP A 201 -3.33 -6.43 -10.64
C ASP A 201 -3.12 -6.38 -9.12
N PRO A 202 -3.49 -7.43 -8.36
CA PRO A 202 -3.37 -7.42 -6.90
C PRO A 202 -1.97 -7.07 -6.40
N ILE A 203 -0.91 -7.56 -7.07
CA ILE A 203 0.47 -7.27 -6.69
C ILE A 203 0.89 -5.86 -7.11
N ALA A 204 0.40 -5.39 -8.26
CA ALA A 204 0.63 -4.00 -8.67
C ALA A 204 -0.02 -3.02 -7.68
N ARG A 205 -1.24 -3.31 -7.21
CA ARG A 205 -1.91 -2.55 -6.16
C ARG A 205 -1.17 -2.64 -4.82
N TYR A 206 -0.76 -3.84 -4.41
CA TYR A 206 0.01 -4.03 -3.17
C TYR A 206 1.28 -3.17 -3.14
N LEU A 207 2.05 -3.15 -4.22
CA LEU A 207 3.29 -2.36 -4.32
C LEU A 207 3.08 -0.88 -4.68
N GLY A 208 1.85 -0.45 -4.98
CA GLY A 208 1.57 0.92 -5.42
C GLY A 208 2.21 1.28 -6.77
N LEU A 209 2.26 0.32 -7.71
CA LEU A 209 2.92 0.52 -9.01
C LEU A 209 2.20 1.58 -9.84
N LYS A 210 2.96 2.56 -10.33
CA LYS A 210 2.50 3.59 -11.27
C LYS A 210 2.75 3.15 -12.71
N LYS A 211 1.93 3.66 -13.63
CA LYS A 211 2.10 3.41 -15.08
C LYS A 211 3.50 3.80 -15.53
N GLY A 212 4.11 2.95 -16.36
CA GLY A 212 5.47 3.15 -16.86
C GLY A 212 6.57 2.63 -15.92
N GLN A 213 6.25 2.24 -14.68
CA GLN A 213 7.21 1.57 -13.82
C GLN A 213 7.42 0.11 -14.25
N VAL A 214 8.63 -0.40 -14.00
CA VAL A 214 8.99 -1.79 -14.31
C VAL A 214 9.25 -2.54 -13.02
N VAL A 215 8.68 -3.74 -12.91
CA VAL A 215 8.88 -4.64 -11.79
C VAL A 215 9.71 -5.84 -12.23
N LYS A 216 10.70 -6.20 -11.43
CA LYS A 216 11.49 -7.43 -11.54
C LYS A 216 10.82 -8.52 -10.72
N ILE A 217 10.56 -9.65 -11.35
CA ILE A 217 9.90 -10.81 -10.76
C ILE A 217 10.92 -11.92 -10.63
N ILE A 218 11.18 -12.37 -9.41
CA ILE A 218 12.15 -13.42 -9.12
C ILE A 218 11.40 -14.67 -8.68
N ARG A 219 11.46 -15.72 -9.49
CA ARG A 219 10.82 -17.01 -9.22
C ARG A 219 11.85 -18.13 -9.15
N THR A 220 11.54 -19.16 -8.38
CA THR A 220 12.22 -20.45 -8.48
C THR A 220 11.85 -21.11 -9.80
N SER A 221 12.82 -21.78 -10.42
CA SER A 221 12.66 -22.48 -11.69
C SER A 221 13.30 -23.84 -11.57
N GLU A 222 12.58 -24.88 -11.98
CA GLU A 222 13.07 -26.26 -11.93
C GLU A 222 14.34 -26.45 -12.76
N THR A 223 14.44 -25.77 -13.90
CA THR A 223 15.57 -25.90 -14.83
C THR A 223 16.73 -24.96 -14.53
N ALA A 224 16.44 -23.73 -14.09
CA ALA A 224 17.45 -22.67 -13.94
C ALA A 224 17.75 -22.30 -12.48
N GLY A 225 17.10 -22.95 -11.51
CA GLY A 225 17.16 -22.60 -10.09
C GLY A 225 16.42 -21.29 -9.79
N ARG A 226 16.96 -20.14 -10.24
CA ARG A 226 16.33 -18.82 -10.10
C ARG A 226 16.20 -18.15 -11.45
N TYR A 227 14.99 -17.72 -11.79
CA TYR A 227 14.69 -17.01 -13.02
C TYR A 227 14.12 -15.61 -12.73
N ALA A 228 14.68 -14.60 -13.39
CA ALA A 228 14.19 -13.23 -13.31
C ALA A 228 13.42 -12.85 -14.58
N SER A 229 12.20 -12.36 -14.41
CA SER A 229 11.38 -11.76 -15.46
C SER A 229 11.14 -10.28 -15.15
N TYR A 230 10.74 -9.50 -16.15
CA TYR A 230 10.46 -8.07 -16.01
C TYR A 230 9.11 -7.75 -16.62
N ARG A 231 8.29 -6.95 -15.92
CA ARG A 231 6.99 -6.50 -16.42
C ARG A 231 6.82 -4.99 -16.30
N LEU A 232 6.24 -4.37 -17.32
CA LEU A 232 5.87 -2.96 -17.35
C LEU A 232 4.44 -2.77 -16.82
N CYS A 233 4.25 -1.86 -15.86
CA CYS A 233 2.95 -1.46 -15.36
C CYS A 233 2.21 -0.57 -16.38
N VAL A 234 0.96 -0.93 -16.71
CA VAL A 234 0.10 -0.23 -17.68
C VAL A 234 -1.27 0.16 -17.11
#